data_AF-A0A3C1Z3Y2-F1
#
_entry.id   AF-A0A3C1Z3Y2-F1
#
_cell.length_a   1.000
_cell.length_b   1.000
_cell.length_c   1.000
_cell.angle_alpha   90.00
_cell.angle_beta   90.00
_cell.angle_gamma   90.00
#
_symmetry.space_group_name_H-M   'P 1'
#
loop_
_entity.id
_entity.type
_entity.pdbx_description
1 polymer ?
#
loop_
_entity_poly.entity_id
_entity_poly.type
_entity_poly.pdbx_seq_one_letter_code
_entity_poly.pdbx_strand_id
1 'polypeptide(L)'
;MISPDVFHRLRAAQHRAVHEQRLLSGRDWLLVAGFVQILTAIHPLFAWINNAVLGGDLHRGLHPGVHVAATLALAATLVVLWLWARHAPFRAAVTGVIVFVLVHGALGFADPGALLSGAVVKSLILLGLLHAARTGYLRHRPL
;
A
#
# COMPACT_ATOMS: atom_id res chain seq x y z
N MET A 1 -28.48 40.31 7.96
CA MET A 1 -28.50 39.51 6.70
C MET A 1 -27.06 39.32 6.25
N ILE A 2 -26.63 38.09 5.99
CA ILE A 2 -25.27 37.82 5.46
C ILE A 2 -25.24 38.34 4.02
N SER A 3 -24.17 39.07 3.62
CA SER A 3 -24.09 39.59 2.26
C SER A 3 -23.90 38.45 1.24
N PRO A 4 -24.42 38.59 0.01
CA PRO A 4 -24.26 37.59 -1.07
C PRO A 4 -22.78 37.24 -1.33
N ASP A 5 -21.88 38.21 -1.21
CA ASP A 5 -20.44 38.02 -1.41
C ASP A 5 -19.80 37.13 -0.34
N VAL A 6 -20.23 37.27 0.92
CA VAL A 6 -19.77 36.40 2.01
C VAL A 6 -20.21 34.96 1.74
N PHE A 7 -21.43 34.77 1.24
CA PHE A 7 -21.95 33.44 0.90
C PHE A 7 -21.16 32.78 -0.24
N HIS A 8 -20.84 33.54 -1.30
CA HIS A 8 -20.00 33.05 -2.40
C HIS A 8 -18.58 32.66 -1.92
N ARG A 9 -17.96 33.48 -1.06
CA ARG A 9 -16.63 33.20 -0.51
C ARG A 9 -16.63 31.94 0.37
N LEU A 10 -17.63 31.76 1.22
CA LEU A 10 -17.78 30.57 2.06
C LEU A 10 -17.99 29.31 1.23
N ARG A 11 -18.84 29.37 0.20
CA ARG A 11 -19.09 28.22 -0.69
C ARG A 11 -17.83 27.85 -1.48
N ALA A 12 -17.06 28.82 -1.95
CA ALA A 12 -15.77 28.58 -2.62
C ALA A 12 -14.69 28.01 -1.66
N ALA A 13 -14.69 28.43 -0.39
CA ALA A 13 -13.81 27.87 0.63
C ALA A 13 -14.19 26.43 0.98
N GLN A 14 -15.50 26.13 1.12
CA GLN A 14 -15.98 24.75 1.32
C GLN A 14 -15.62 23.84 0.16
N HIS A 15 -15.80 24.27 -1.09
CA HIS A 15 -15.39 23.48 -2.26
C HIS A 15 -13.89 23.18 -2.28
N ARG A 16 -13.05 24.17 -1.93
CA ARG A 16 -11.60 23.97 -1.81
C ARG A 16 -11.23 22.99 -0.71
N ALA A 17 -11.82 23.13 0.48
CA ALA A 17 -11.59 22.22 1.60
C ALA A 17 -11.99 20.77 1.26
N VAL A 18 -13.13 20.58 0.59
CA VAL A 18 -13.57 19.26 0.11
C VAL A 18 -12.60 18.69 -0.93
N HIS A 19 -12.06 19.53 -1.82
CA HIS A 19 -11.11 19.10 -2.85
C HIS A 19 -9.75 18.70 -2.26
N GLU A 20 -9.19 19.51 -1.37
CA GLU A 20 -7.96 19.20 -0.63
C GLU A 20 -8.13 17.93 0.23
N GLN A 21 -9.30 17.75 0.85
CA GLN A 21 -9.63 16.52 1.57
C GLN A 21 -9.74 15.29 0.66
N ARG A 22 -10.09 15.43 -0.62
CA ARG A 22 -10.07 14.29 -1.56
C ARG A 22 -8.64 13.94 -1.98
N LEU A 23 -7.80 14.95 -2.22
CA LEU A 23 -6.38 14.76 -2.55
C LEU A 23 -5.60 14.10 -1.41
N LEU A 24 -5.93 14.41 -0.15
CA LEU A 24 -5.28 13.85 1.03
C LEU A 24 -6.03 12.63 1.62
N SER A 25 -6.77 11.87 0.81
CA SER A 25 -7.65 10.79 1.32
C SER A 25 -6.91 9.56 1.89
N GLY A 26 -5.59 9.51 1.79
CA GLY A 26 -4.79 8.36 2.22
C GLY A 26 -4.97 7.13 1.31
N ARG A 27 -6.06 7.05 0.56
CA ARG A 27 -6.39 5.97 -0.38
C ARG A 27 -5.26 5.72 -1.38
N ASP A 28 -4.65 6.78 -1.90
CA ASP A 28 -3.66 6.65 -2.97
C ASP A 28 -2.40 5.90 -2.52
N TRP A 29 -2.11 5.89 -1.21
CA TRP A 29 -1.05 5.05 -0.64
C TRP A 29 -1.29 3.55 -0.82
N LEU A 30 -2.55 3.07 -0.83
CA LEU A 30 -2.85 1.66 -1.11
C LEU A 30 -2.48 1.30 -2.55
N LEU A 31 -2.75 2.22 -3.50
CA LEU A 31 -2.43 2.01 -4.91
C LEU A 31 -0.93 2.09 -5.15
N VAL A 32 -0.25 3.10 -4.57
CA VAL A 32 1.21 3.24 -4.62
C VAL A 32 1.88 2.00 -4.04
N ALA A 33 1.41 1.51 -2.89
CA ALA A 33 1.91 0.29 -2.28
C ALA A 33 1.72 -0.92 -3.21
N GLY A 34 0.53 -1.11 -3.79
CA GLY A 34 0.26 -2.18 -4.74
C GLY A 34 1.19 -2.14 -5.96
N PHE A 35 1.40 -0.95 -6.54
CA PHE A 35 2.29 -0.77 -7.68
C PHE A 35 3.75 -1.09 -7.34
N VAL A 36 4.23 -0.63 -6.19
CA VAL A 36 5.59 -0.93 -5.71
C VAL A 36 5.77 -2.44 -5.49
N GLN A 37 4.75 -3.16 -5.02
CA GLN A 37 4.83 -4.62 -4.91
C GLN A 37 4.94 -5.32 -6.27
N ILE A 38 4.24 -4.83 -7.30
CA ILE A 38 4.39 -5.34 -8.67
C ILE A 38 5.83 -5.14 -9.16
N LEU A 39 6.38 -3.94 -8.97
CA LEU A 39 7.77 -3.66 -9.35
C LEU A 39 8.77 -4.52 -8.56
N THR A 40 8.50 -4.74 -7.27
CA THR A 40 9.35 -5.57 -6.40
C THR A 40 9.35 -7.04 -6.82
N ALA A 41 8.25 -7.52 -7.41
CA ALA A 41 8.14 -8.90 -7.91
C ALA A 41 9.02 -9.18 -9.14
N ILE A 42 9.52 -8.14 -9.84
CA ILE A 42 10.34 -8.29 -11.06
C ILE A 42 11.65 -9.05 -10.76
N HIS A 43 12.33 -8.70 -9.66
CA HIS A 43 13.60 -9.35 -9.30
C HIS A 43 13.46 -10.86 -9.01
N PRO A 44 12.57 -11.31 -8.09
CA PRO A 44 12.38 -12.74 -7.85
C PRO A 44 11.80 -13.47 -9.07
N LEU A 45 11.03 -12.78 -9.93
CA LEU A 45 10.57 -13.34 -11.21
C LEU A 45 11.75 -13.62 -12.16
N PHE A 46 12.68 -12.67 -12.29
CA PHE A 46 13.90 -12.86 -13.07
C PHE A 46 14.74 -14.02 -12.53
N ALA A 47 14.94 -14.08 -11.21
CA ALA A 47 15.67 -15.18 -10.57
C ALA A 47 14.98 -16.54 -10.80
N TRP A 48 13.64 -16.58 -10.72
CA TRP A 48 12.87 -17.79 -10.98
C TRP A 48 13.00 -18.27 -12.43
N ILE A 49 12.86 -17.37 -13.41
CA ILE A 49 13.00 -17.69 -14.84
C ILE A 49 14.41 -18.20 -15.13
N ASN A 50 15.45 -17.54 -14.61
CA ASN A 50 16.83 -17.97 -14.82
C ASN A 50 17.09 -19.35 -14.22
N ASN A 51 16.59 -19.64 -13.02
CA ASN A 51 16.73 -20.97 -12.43
C ASN A 51 16.00 -22.04 -13.27
N ALA A 52 14.82 -21.74 -13.78
CA ALA A 52 14.04 -22.65 -14.62
C ALA A 52 14.71 -22.94 -15.97
N VAL A 53 15.39 -21.94 -16.55
CA VAL A 53 16.03 -22.06 -17.88
C VAL A 53 17.45 -22.63 -17.79
N LEU A 54 18.24 -22.22 -16.79
CA LEU A 54 19.67 -22.54 -16.68
C LEU A 54 19.94 -23.76 -15.78
N GLY A 55 18.92 -24.34 -15.14
CA GLY A 55 19.05 -25.55 -14.32
C GLY A 55 19.92 -25.37 -13.07
N GLY A 56 20.06 -24.13 -12.58
CA GLY A 56 20.88 -23.82 -11.41
C GLY A 56 20.20 -24.23 -10.10
N ASP A 57 20.76 -25.22 -9.40
CA ASP A 57 20.43 -25.56 -8.00
C ASP A 57 20.97 -24.50 -7.02
N LEU A 58 20.53 -23.26 -7.17
CA LEU A 58 20.91 -22.12 -6.31
C LEU A 58 20.11 -22.03 -5.00
N HIS A 59 19.49 -23.12 -4.54
CA HIS A 59 18.56 -23.07 -3.41
C HIS A 59 19.28 -23.19 -2.05
N ARG A 60 19.80 -22.06 -1.55
CA ARG A 60 19.93 -21.81 -0.11
C ARG A 60 18.83 -20.83 0.32
N GLY A 61 17.59 -21.30 0.47
CA GLY A 61 16.46 -20.47 0.92
C GLY A 61 15.11 -20.86 0.31
N LEU A 62 14.15 -19.94 0.42
CA LEU A 62 12.78 -20.09 -0.08
C LEU A 62 12.74 -20.06 -1.62
N HIS A 63 11.89 -20.89 -2.22
CA HIS A 63 11.78 -20.96 -3.68
C HIS A 63 11.36 -19.59 -4.26
N PRO A 64 12.07 -19.04 -5.27
CA PRO A 64 11.78 -17.71 -5.83
C PRO A 64 10.34 -17.53 -6.31
N GLY A 65 9.70 -18.59 -6.82
CA GLY A 65 8.30 -18.57 -7.22
C GLY A 65 7.33 -18.25 -6.08
N VAL A 66 7.66 -18.62 -4.83
CA VAL A 66 6.85 -18.27 -3.65
C VAL A 66 6.93 -16.78 -3.35
N HIS A 67 8.13 -16.17 -3.48
CA HIS A 67 8.29 -14.72 -3.35
C HIS A 67 7.47 -13.96 -4.39
N VAL A 68 7.50 -14.40 -5.65
CA VAL A 68 6.69 -13.82 -6.73
C VAL A 68 5.20 -13.96 -6.40
N ALA A 69 4.74 -15.15 -6.07
CA ALA A 69 3.33 -15.40 -5.77
C ALA A 69 2.84 -14.55 -4.59
N ALA A 70 3.60 -14.49 -3.49
CA ALA A 70 3.25 -13.71 -2.31
C ALA A 70 3.23 -12.19 -2.58
N THR A 71 4.21 -11.67 -3.32
CA THR A 71 4.29 -10.24 -3.65
C THR A 71 3.18 -9.82 -4.61
N LEU A 72 2.86 -10.63 -5.63
CA LEU A 72 1.74 -10.38 -6.53
C LEU A 72 0.38 -10.52 -5.84
N ALA A 73 0.21 -11.52 -4.96
CA ALA A 73 -1.01 -11.66 -4.16
C ALA A 73 -1.21 -10.45 -3.22
N LEU A 74 -0.13 -9.96 -2.59
CA LEU A 74 -0.16 -8.74 -1.79
C LEU A 74 -0.53 -7.52 -2.65
N ALA A 75 0.07 -7.38 -3.84
CA ALA A 75 -0.26 -6.30 -4.77
C ALA A 75 -1.74 -6.30 -5.14
N ALA A 76 -2.27 -7.46 -5.56
CA ALA A 76 -3.68 -7.63 -5.90
C ALA A 76 -4.59 -7.28 -4.71
N THR A 77 -4.24 -7.75 -3.50
CA THR A 77 -4.98 -7.44 -2.28
C THR A 77 -5.01 -5.94 -2.00
N LEU A 78 -3.88 -5.23 -2.15
CA LEU A 78 -3.80 -3.79 -1.95
C LEU A 78 -4.64 -3.01 -2.99
N VAL A 79 -4.69 -3.48 -4.24
CA VAL A 79 -5.56 -2.89 -5.27
C VAL A 79 -7.04 -3.10 -4.96
N VAL A 80 -7.43 -4.29 -4.49
CA VAL A 80 -8.81 -4.56 -4.03
C VAL A 80 -9.16 -3.67 -2.84
N LEU A 81 -8.25 -3.51 -1.87
CA LEU A 81 -8.43 -2.61 -0.74
C LEU A 81 -8.53 -1.14 -1.18
N TRP A 82 -7.78 -0.73 -2.21
CA TRP A 82 -7.89 0.61 -2.81
C TRP A 82 -9.28 0.86 -3.40
N LEU A 83 -9.88 -0.13 -4.08
CA LEU A 83 -11.25 -0.05 -4.58
C LEU A 83 -12.25 0.03 -3.41
N TRP A 84 -12.05 -0.78 -2.37
CA TRP A 84 -12.91 -0.81 -1.18
C TRP A 84 -12.82 0.47 -0.34
N ALA A 85 -11.67 1.13 -0.31
CA ALA A 85 -11.42 2.38 0.41
C ALA A 85 -12.35 3.54 -0.02
N ARG A 86 -13.03 3.43 -1.17
CA ARG A 86 -14.11 4.37 -1.56
C ARG A 86 -15.27 4.39 -0.58
N HIS A 87 -15.54 3.27 0.09
CA HIS A 87 -16.65 3.09 1.01
C HIS A 87 -16.19 3.14 2.47
N ALA A 88 -15.02 2.58 2.78
CA ALA A 88 -14.49 2.49 4.14
C ALA A 88 -12.98 2.74 4.19
N PRO A 89 -12.51 3.99 4.04
CA PRO A 89 -11.09 4.30 3.86
C PRO A 89 -10.23 3.90 5.06
N PHE A 90 -10.73 4.12 6.28
CA PHE A 90 -10.00 3.75 7.49
C PHE A 90 -9.82 2.23 7.61
N ARG A 91 -10.91 1.46 7.45
CA ARG A 91 -10.88 -0.01 7.53
C ARG A 91 -9.98 -0.59 6.45
N ALA A 92 -10.05 -0.07 5.23
CA ALA A 92 -9.18 -0.50 4.13
C ALA A 92 -7.70 -0.23 4.41
N ALA A 93 -7.36 0.96 4.92
CA ALA A 93 -5.97 1.30 5.25
C ALA A 93 -5.40 0.44 6.39
N VAL A 94 -6.17 0.22 7.46
CA VAL A 94 -5.77 -0.67 8.58
C VAL A 94 -5.58 -2.11 8.08
N THR A 95 -6.51 -2.60 7.27
CA THR A 95 -6.38 -3.94 6.67
C THR A 95 -5.14 -4.03 5.78
N GLY A 96 -4.85 -2.98 5.00
CA GLY A 96 -3.65 -2.90 4.16
C GLY A 96 -2.37 -2.97 4.98
N VAL A 97 -2.28 -2.26 6.11
CA VAL A 97 -1.15 -2.36 7.04
C VAL A 97 -1.00 -3.78 7.58
N ILE A 98 -2.08 -4.38 8.07
CA ILE A 98 -2.05 -5.74 8.64
C ILE A 98 -1.57 -6.76 7.61
N VAL A 99 -2.18 -6.78 6.42
CA VAL A 99 -1.81 -7.72 5.36
C VAL A 99 -0.37 -7.51 4.91
N PHE A 100 0.08 -6.26 4.77
CA PHE A 100 1.47 -5.94 4.42
C PHE A 100 2.46 -6.49 5.45
N VAL A 101 2.22 -6.25 6.75
CA VAL A 101 3.08 -6.75 7.83
C VAL A 101 3.05 -8.27 7.89
N LEU A 102 1.89 -8.91 7.75
CA LEU A 102 1.77 -10.37 7.78
C LEU A 102 2.52 -11.02 6.63
N VAL A 103 2.36 -10.54 5.39
CA VAL A 103 3.03 -11.11 4.22
C VAL A 103 4.55 -10.94 4.33
N HIS A 104 5.04 -9.73 4.63
CA HIS A 104 6.48 -9.51 4.73
C HIS A 104 7.09 -10.15 5.99
N GLY A 105 6.34 -10.23 7.09
CA GLY A 105 6.74 -10.94 8.29
C GLY A 105 6.87 -12.45 8.05
N ALA A 106 5.90 -13.06 7.36
CA ALA A 106 5.96 -14.47 6.99
C ALA A 106 7.11 -14.77 6.03
N LEU A 107 7.31 -13.93 5.00
CA LEU A 107 8.45 -14.06 4.09
C LEU A 107 9.78 -13.88 4.81
N GLY A 108 9.89 -12.91 5.72
CA GLY A 108 11.12 -12.67 6.48
C GLY A 108 11.42 -13.72 7.55
N PHE A 109 10.39 -14.35 8.11
CA PHE A 109 10.56 -15.48 9.02
C PHE A 109 11.15 -16.69 8.31
N ALA A 110 10.70 -16.94 7.07
CA ALA A 110 11.13 -18.10 6.31
C ALA A 110 12.40 -17.83 5.48
N ASP A 111 12.69 -16.58 5.11
CA ASP A 111 13.96 -16.11 4.57
C ASP A 111 14.31 -14.71 5.14
N PRO A 112 15.19 -14.63 6.17
CA PRO A 112 15.59 -13.37 6.76
C PRO A 112 16.27 -12.40 5.77
N GLY A 113 16.93 -12.92 4.74
CA GLY A 113 17.54 -12.11 3.68
C GLY A 113 16.49 -11.34 2.88
N ALA A 114 15.32 -11.93 2.69
CA ALA A 114 14.18 -11.28 2.05
C ALA A 114 13.60 -10.14 2.89
N LEU A 115 13.82 -10.07 4.21
CA LEU A 115 13.37 -8.93 5.02
C LEU A 115 14.29 -7.72 4.83
N LEU A 116 15.61 -7.97 4.78
CA LEU A 116 16.64 -6.95 4.60
C LEU A 116 16.66 -6.39 3.18
N SER A 117 16.40 -7.23 2.17
CA SER A 117 16.35 -6.77 0.78
C SER A 117 15.20 -5.77 0.58
N GLY A 118 15.53 -4.57 0.14
CA GLY A 118 14.55 -3.49 -0.03
C GLY A 118 13.90 -3.00 1.27
N ALA A 119 14.56 -3.18 2.43
CA ALA A 119 14.04 -2.73 3.72
C ALA A 119 13.66 -1.23 3.74
N VAL A 120 14.44 -0.38 3.06
CA VAL A 120 14.15 1.05 2.91
C VAL A 120 12.81 1.27 2.19
N VAL A 121 12.61 0.61 1.04
CA VAL A 121 11.37 0.71 0.26
C VAL A 121 10.19 0.20 1.07
N LYS A 122 10.32 -0.96 1.72
CA LYS A 122 9.27 -1.55 2.57
C LYS A 122 8.90 -0.62 3.74
N SER A 123 9.90 0.02 4.35
CA SER A 123 9.69 0.98 5.44
C SER A 123 8.93 2.21 4.94
N LEU A 124 9.28 2.75 3.76
CA LEU A 124 8.54 3.88 3.16
C LEU A 124 7.09 3.52 2.86
N ILE A 125 6.84 2.32 2.31
CA ILE A 125 5.48 1.85 2.04
C ILE A 125 4.69 1.66 3.34
N LEU A 126 5.30 1.07 4.36
CA LEU A 126 4.68 0.91 5.67
C LEU A 126 4.30 2.26 6.28
N LEU A 127 5.21 3.24 6.23
CA LEU A 127 4.94 4.61 6.69
C LEU A 127 3.80 5.27 5.91
N GLY A 128 3.76 5.08 4.58
CA GLY A 128 2.67 5.57 3.74
C GLY A 128 1.30 4.96 4.12
N LEU A 129 1.26 3.65 4.34
CA LEU A 129 0.04 2.94 4.78
C LEU A 129 -0.39 3.36 6.19
N LEU A 130 0.55 3.54 7.12
CA LEU A 130 0.27 4.08 8.46
C LEU A 130 -0.26 5.51 8.39
N HIS A 131 0.29 6.34 7.49
CA HIS A 131 -0.22 7.67 7.23
C HIS A 131 -1.66 7.64 6.67
N ALA A 132 -1.96 6.70 5.77
CA ALA A 132 -3.31 6.47 5.27
C ALA A 132 -4.29 6.04 6.37
N ALA A 133 -3.86 5.16 7.28
CA ALA A 133 -4.68 4.74 8.42
C ALA A 133 -4.92 5.91 9.40
N ARG A 134 -3.88 6.69 9.70
CA ARG A 134 -3.99 7.88 10.56
C ARG A 134 -4.95 8.91 9.98
N THR A 135 -4.83 9.22 8.69
CA THR A 135 -5.71 10.16 8.01
C THR A 135 -7.16 9.65 7.95
N GLY A 136 -7.36 8.34 7.75
CA GLY A 136 -8.67 7.70 7.83
C GLY A 136 -9.31 7.79 9.24
N TYR A 137 -8.50 7.62 10.29
CA TYR A 137 -8.95 7.69 11.68
C TYR A 137 -9.39 9.10 12.08
N LEU A 138 -8.57 10.11 11.76
CA LEU A 138 -8.87 11.51 12.09
C LEU A 138 -10.18 12.00 11.44
N ARG A 139 -10.57 11.42 10.30
CA ARG A 139 -11.86 11.70 9.66
C ARG A 139 -13.07 11.09 10.36
N HIS A 140 -12.87 9.99 11.10
CA HIS A 140 -13.95 9.29 11.79
C HIS A 140 -14.17 9.77 13.22
N ARG A 141 -13.27 10.60 13.79
CA ARG A 141 -13.54 11.24 15.08
C ARG A 141 -14.53 12.38 14.86
N PRO A 142 -15.75 12.33 15.44
CA PRO A 142 -16.58 13.52 15.55
C PRO A 142 -15.83 14.54 16.41
N LEU A 143 -15.77 15.79 15.93
CA LEU A 143 -15.34 16.94 16.73
C LEU A 143 -16.31 17.17 17.88
#